data_AF-A0A7V1UN51-F1
#
_entry.id   AF-A0A7V1UN51-F1
#
_cell.length_a   1.000
_cell.length_b   1.000
_cell.length_c   1.000
_cell.angle_alpha   90.00
_cell.angle_beta   90.00
_cell.angle_gamma   90.00
#
_symmetry.space_group_name_H-M   'P 1'
#
loop_
_entity.id
_entity.type
_entity.pdbx_description
1 polymer ?
#
loop_
_entity_poly.entity_id
_entity_poly.type
_entity_poly.pdbx_seq_one_letter_code
_entity_poly.pdbx_strand_id
1 'polypeptide(L)'
;MFIIVTAALTLLGNGDRTRRFEKLGHELICTCGCNQILLECNHVGCPASSAMRDELNAAMDKGGDNDAVLASFVTKYGPTVLAAPTTKGFDRVAWIVPFVVFALSIVVAVYVSRIWRQRTPQPVPAGAGPLPDDLRARIRQETEE
;
A
#
# COMPACT_ATOMS: atom_id res chain seq x y z
N MET A 1 43.73 22.07 -26.50
CA MET A 1 42.80 22.29 -25.37
C MET A 1 41.34 21.95 -25.70
N PHE A 2 40.84 22.24 -26.92
CA PHE A 2 39.48 21.85 -27.34
C PHE A 2 39.24 20.32 -27.41
N ILE A 3 40.26 19.55 -27.84
CA ILE A 3 40.16 18.07 -27.98
C ILE A 3 40.03 17.36 -26.62
N ILE A 4 40.62 17.93 -25.57
CA ILE A 4 40.56 17.35 -24.21
C ILE A 4 39.17 17.56 -23.60
N VAL A 5 38.54 18.71 -23.87
CA VAL A 5 37.18 19.01 -23.40
C VAL A 5 36.13 18.13 -24.08
N THR A 6 36.27 17.85 -25.38
CA THR A 6 35.36 16.95 -26.10
C THR A 6 35.49 15.50 -25.62
N ALA A 7 36.72 15.03 -25.35
CA ALA A 7 36.95 13.67 -24.84
C ALA A 7 36.39 13.47 -23.42
N ALA A 8 36.47 14.49 -22.57
CA ALA A 8 35.89 14.46 -21.23
C ALA A 8 34.35 14.41 -21.25
N LEU A 9 33.70 15.14 -22.17
CA LEU A 9 32.23 15.12 -22.31
C LEU A 9 31.70 13.76 -22.78
N THR A 10 32.43 13.06 -23.66
CA THR A 10 32.02 11.73 -24.15
C THR A 10 32.13 10.64 -23.08
N LEU A 11 33.04 10.77 -22.12
CA LEU A 11 33.22 9.78 -21.05
C LEU A 11 32.16 9.89 -19.95
N LEU A 12 31.64 11.10 -19.68
CA LEU A 12 30.61 11.32 -18.68
C LEU A 12 29.25 10.74 -19.11
N GLY A 13 28.89 10.85 -20.39
CA GLY A 13 27.58 10.41 -20.89
C GLY A 13 27.35 8.88 -20.89
N ASN A 14 28.41 8.07 -20.96
CA ASN A 14 28.27 6.61 -21.04
C ASN A 14 27.91 5.97 -19.69
N GLY A 15 28.38 6.56 -18.57
CA GLY A 15 28.09 6.06 -17.22
C GLY A 15 26.62 6.22 -16.83
N ASP A 16 25.99 7.31 -17.25
CA ASP A 16 24.60 7.61 -16.93
C ASP A 16 23.63 6.66 -17.66
N ARG A 17 23.97 6.26 -18.89
CA ARG A 17 23.18 5.27 -19.64
C ARG A 17 23.17 3.92 -18.94
N THR A 18 24.32 3.40 -18.53
CA THR A 18 24.41 2.09 -17.86
C THR A 18 23.64 2.10 -16.53
N ARG A 19 23.81 3.14 -15.71
CA ARG A 19 23.04 3.31 -14.46
C ARG A 19 21.54 3.35 -14.71
N ARG A 20 21.13 4.04 -15.78
CA ARG A 20 19.72 4.12 -16.18
C ARG A 20 19.17 2.75 -16.63
N PHE A 21 19.94 2.01 -17.40
CA PHE A 21 19.57 0.65 -17.83
C PHE A 21 19.45 -0.30 -16.65
N GLU A 22 20.43 -0.27 -15.74
CA GLU A 22 20.40 -1.05 -14.50
C GLU A 22 19.17 -0.70 -13.66
N LYS A 23 18.91 0.59 -13.45
CA LYS A 23 17.74 1.04 -12.69
C LYS A 23 16.42 0.55 -13.30
N LEU A 24 16.22 0.78 -14.60
CA LEU A 24 14.98 0.38 -15.28
C LEU A 24 14.82 -1.14 -15.35
N GLY A 25 15.92 -1.88 -15.55
CA GLY A 25 15.88 -3.34 -15.55
C GLY A 25 15.56 -3.93 -14.18
N HIS A 26 15.92 -3.24 -13.08
CA HIS A 26 15.52 -3.63 -11.72
C HIS A 26 14.04 -3.35 -11.41
N GLU A 27 13.44 -2.41 -12.13
CA GLU A 27 12.00 -2.09 -12.01
C GLU A 27 11.12 -3.03 -12.86
N LEU A 28 11.72 -3.93 -13.64
CA LEU A 28 11.01 -4.88 -14.52
C LEU A 28 11.19 -6.34 -14.08
N ILE A 29 10.14 -7.13 -14.22
CA ILE A 29 10.10 -8.57 -14.01
C ILE A 29 10.04 -9.29 -15.38
N CYS A 30 10.79 -10.37 -15.51
CA CYS A 30 10.76 -11.21 -16.70
C CYS A 30 9.43 -11.98 -16.81
N THR A 31 8.75 -11.83 -17.95
CA THR A 31 7.48 -12.49 -18.27
C THR A 31 7.60 -13.96 -18.72
N CYS A 32 8.75 -14.62 -18.48
CA CYS A 32 8.93 -16.05 -18.75
C CYS A 32 8.11 -16.98 -17.85
N GLY A 33 7.41 -16.44 -16.85
CA GLY A 33 6.73 -17.19 -15.79
C GLY A 33 7.62 -17.44 -14.55
N CYS A 34 8.91 -17.12 -14.65
CA CYS A 34 9.87 -17.30 -13.56
C CYS A 34 9.73 -16.25 -12.44
N ASN A 35 9.03 -15.14 -12.72
CA ASN A 35 8.77 -14.03 -11.79
C ASN A 35 10.03 -13.53 -11.06
N GLN A 36 11.12 -13.37 -11.80
CA GLN A 36 12.38 -12.80 -11.32
C GLN A 36 12.61 -11.45 -11.99
N ILE A 37 13.37 -10.57 -11.32
CA ILE A 37 13.78 -9.29 -11.88
C ILE A 37 14.53 -9.53 -13.20
N LEU A 38 14.30 -8.67 -14.19
CA LEU A 38 14.78 -8.86 -15.55
C LEU A 38 16.30 -8.98 -15.61
N LEU A 39 17.05 -8.23 -14.81
CA LEU A 39 18.52 -8.26 -14.79
C LEU A 39 19.07 -9.42 -13.96
N GLU A 40 18.39 -9.81 -12.89
CA GLU A 40 18.83 -10.86 -11.95
C GLU A 40 18.29 -12.26 -12.30
N CYS A 41 17.59 -12.41 -13.42
CA CYS A 41 17.02 -13.68 -13.84
C CYS A 41 18.10 -14.73 -14.18
N ASN A 42 18.16 -15.80 -13.37
CA ASN A 42 19.02 -16.98 -13.52
C ASN A 42 18.44 -18.08 -14.46
N HIS A 43 17.38 -17.79 -15.23
CA HIS A 43 16.82 -18.81 -16.11
C HIS A 43 17.68 -18.99 -17.37
N VAL A 44 18.52 -20.04 -17.37
CA VAL A 44 19.44 -20.35 -18.48
C VAL A 44 18.67 -20.65 -19.75
N GLY A 45 19.00 -19.95 -20.83
CA GLY A 45 18.36 -20.15 -22.15
C GLY A 45 16.97 -19.52 -22.29
N CYS A 46 16.59 -18.59 -21.42
CA CYS A 46 15.32 -17.87 -21.54
C CYS A 46 15.35 -16.87 -22.73
N PRO A 47 14.57 -17.09 -23.82
CA PRO A 47 14.54 -16.17 -24.95
C PRO A 47 13.80 -14.87 -24.61
N ALA A 48 12.89 -14.92 -23.63
CA ALA A 48 12.10 -13.77 -23.21
C ALA A 48 12.97 -12.72 -22.50
N SER A 49 13.90 -13.14 -21.63
CA SER A 49 14.75 -12.20 -20.88
C SER A 49 15.72 -11.46 -21.79
N SER A 50 16.32 -12.14 -22.78
CA SER A 50 17.18 -11.47 -23.77
C SER A 50 16.37 -10.49 -24.62
N ALA A 51 15.21 -10.92 -25.14
CA ALA A 51 14.36 -10.06 -25.96
C ALA A 51 13.86 -8.81 -25.20
N MET A 52 13.49 -8.95 -23.93
CA MET A 52 13.07 -7.81 -23.10
C MET A 52 14.23 -6.85 -22.80
N ARG A 53 15.45 -7.35 -22.59
CA ARG A 53 16.64 -6.50 -22.39
C ARG A 53 16.99 -5.73 -23.67
N ASP A 54 16.86 -6.37 -24.83
CA ASP A 54 17.06 -5.72 -26.14
C ASP A 54 15.99 -4.66 -26.39
N GLU A 55 14.73 -4.96 -26.05
CA GLU A 55 13.63 -3.99 -26.14
C GLU A 55 13.83 -2.81 -25.18
N LEU A 56 14.34 -3.05 -23.97
CA LEU A 56 14.65 -1.99 -23.00
C LEU A 56 15.75 -1.09 -23.53
N ASN A 57 16.81 -1.67 -24.11
CA ASN A 57 17.86 -0.91 -24.78
C ASN A 57 17.30 -0.06 -25.93
N ALA A 58 16.48 -0.65 -26.79
CA ALA A 58 15.84 0.07 -27.89
C ALA A 58 14.90 1.19 -27.42
N ALA A 59 14.18 0.97 -26.31
CA ALA A 59 13.32 1.98 -25.71
C ALA A 59 14.12 3.15 -25.12
N MET A 60 15.29 2.87 -24.53
CA MET A 60 16.21 3.91 -24.06
C MET A 60 16.84 4.71 -25.21
N ASP A 61 17.19 4.06 -26.33
CA ASP A 61 17.76 4.72 -27.51
C ASP A 61 16.78 5.64 -28.23
N LYS A 62 15.48 5.35 -28.17
CA LYS A 62 14.43 6.24 -28.70
C LYS A 62 14.34 7.59 -27.96
N GLY A 63 14.95 7.70 -26.79
CA GLY A 63 14.82 8.87 -25.93
C GLY A 63 13.45 8.95 -25.25
N GLY A 64 13.38 9.64 -24.11
CA GLY A 64 12.16 9.75 -23.31
C GLY A 64 12.42 9.60 -21.83
N ASP A 65 11.41 9.91 -21.02
CA ASP A 65 11.47 9.77 -19.56
C ASP A 65 11.37 8.29 -19.13
N ASN A 66 11.87 7.99 -17.93
CA ASN A 66 11.84 6.65 -17.35
C ASN A 66 10.40 6.11 -17.21
N ASP A 67 9.47 6.95 -16.76
CA ASP A 67 8.06 6.57 -16.61
C ASP A 67 7.43 6.19 -17.96
N ALA A 68 7.83 6.87 -19.04
CA ALA A 68 7.33 6.57 -20.38
C ALA A 68 7.84 5.23 -20.89
N VAL A 69 9.12 4.90 -20.63
CA VAL A 69 9.69 3.59 -20.94
C VAL A 69 8.91 2.50 -20.20
N LEU A 70 8.76 2.62 -18.87
CA LEU A 70 8.04 1.63 -18.07
C LEU A 70 6.56 1.50 -18.48
N ALA A 71 5.89 2.62 -18.79
CA ALA A 71 4.51 2.61 -19.28
C ALA A 71 4.36 1.86 -20.60
N SER A 72 5.35 1.94 -21.51
CA SER A 72 5.33 1.17 -22.76
C SER A 72 5.43 -0.34 -22.50
N PHE A 73 6.24 -0.76 -21.52
CA PHE A 73 6.33 -2.15 -21.07
C PHE A 73 5.03 -2.61 -20.43
N VAL A 74 4.44 -1.81 -19.55
CA VAL A 74 3.11 -2.10 -18.94
C VAL A 74 2.03 -2.25 -20.00
N THR A 75 2.06 -1.41 -21.04
CA THR A 75 1.08 -1.49 -22.14
C THR A 75 1.21 -2.80 -22.93
N LYS A 76 2.44 -3.29 -23.11
CA LYS A 76 2.72 -4.52 -23.89
C LYS A 76 2.56 -5.80 -23.07
N TYR A 77 3.03 -5.82 -21.84
CA TYR A 77 3.15 -7.01 -20.99
C TYR A 77 2.15 -7.04 -19.83
N GLY A 78 1.44 -5.94 -19.57
CA GLY A 78 0.53 -5.78 -18.45
C GLY A 78 1.21 -5.20 -17.20
N PRO A 79 0.42 -4.86 -16.17
CA PRO A 79 0.91 -4.22 -14.95
C PRO A 79 1.83 -5.11 -14.10
N THR A 80 1.75 -6.43 -14.27
CA THR A 80 2.58 -7.41 -13.54
C THR A 80 4.04 -7.46 -14.02
N VAL A 81 4.37 -6.75 -15.11
CA VAL A 81 5.76 -6.64 -15.58
C VAL A 81 6.61 -5.74 -14.68
N LEU A 82 5.99 -4.91 -13.83
CA LEU A 82 6.73 -4.05 -12.92
C LEU A 82 7.05 -4.77 -11.62
N ALA A 83 8.30 -4.65 -11.18
CA ALA A 83 8.77 -5.22 -9.92
C ALA A 83 8.08 -4.61 -8.69
N ALA A 84 7.64 -3.35 -8.80
CA ALA A 84 6.86 -2.66 -7.79
C ALA A 84 5.53 -2.18 -8.38
N PRO A 85 4.42 -2.25 -7.61
CA PRO A 85 3.15 -1.64 -8.01
C PRO A 85 3.34 -0.14 -8.23
N THR A 86 2.79 0.38 -9.33
CA THR A 86 2.92 1.81 -9.66
C THR A 86 2.15 2.64 -8.65
N THR A 87 2.63 3.81 -8.24
CA THR A 87 1.84 4.70 -7.36
C THR A 87 0.69 5.43 -8.09
N LYS A 88 0.27 4.92 -9.25
CA LYS A 88 -0.70 5.54 -10.15
C LYS A 88 -1.94 4.64 -10.29
N GLY A 89 -3.12 5.25 -10.38
CA GLY A 89 -4.38 4.53 -10.58
C GLY A 89 -4.88 3.76 -9.34
N PHE A 90 -5.23 2.48 -9.53
CA PHE A 90 -5.85 1.62 -8.52
C PHE A 90 -4.98 1.40 -7.29
N ASP A 91 -3.64 1.38 -7.45
CA ASP A 91 -2.70 1.21 -6.34
C ASP A 91 -2.81 2.31 -5.27
N ARG A 92 -3.34 3.50 -5.60
CA ARG A 92 -3.58 4.54 -4.58
C ARG A 92 -4.67 4.15 -3.58
N VAL A 93 -5.63 3.34 -4.02
CA VAL A 93 -6.70 2.85 -3.13
C VAL A 93 -6.10 1.96 -2.04
N ALA A 94 -5.09 1.16 -2.36
CA ALA A 94 -4.39 0.32 -1.37
C ALA A 94 -3.78 1.13 -0.22
N TRP A 95 -3.34 2.37 -0.49
CA TRP A 95 -2.80 3.28 0.51
C TRP A 95 -3.87 4.07 1.28
N ILE A 96 -5.01 4.38 0.67
CA ILE A 96 -6.07 5.20 1.28
C ILE A 96 -7.02 4.35 2.14
N VAL A 97 -7.31 3.12 1.73
CA VAL A 97 -8.28 2.23 2.39
C VAL A 97 -8.00 2.04 3.89
N PRO A 98 -6.76 1.80 4.36
CA PRO A 98 -6.48 1.63 5.78
C PRO A 98 -6.97 2.82 6.63
N PHE A 99 -6.75 4.04 6.15
CA PHE A 99 -7.17 5.26 6.86
C PHE A 99 -8.70 5.43 6.86
N VAL A 100 -9.35 5.13 5.74
CA VAL A 100 -10.81 5.19 5.63
C VAL A 100 -11.48 4.18 6.57
N VAL A 101 -11.00 2.94 6.58
CA VAL A 101 -11.50 1.89 7.47
C VAL A 101 -11.31 2.28 8.93
N PHE A 102 -10.15 2.82 9.29
CA PHE A 102 -9.86 3.26 10.66
C PHE A 102 -10.79 4.40 11.10
N ALA A 103 -10.97 5.43 10.25
CA ALA A 103 -11.87 6.54 10.55
C ALA A 103 -13.33 6.07 10.71
N LEU A 104 -13.81 5.21 9.82
CA LEU A 104 -15.14 4.60 9.91
C LEU A 104 -15.32 3.81 11.21
N SER A 105 -14.30 3.04 11.60
CA SER A 105 -14.32 2.25 12.84
C SER A 105 -14.51 3.13 14.07
N ILE A 106 -13.79 4.26 14.15
CA ILE A 106 -13.92 5.22 15.25
C ILE A 106 -15.33 5.83 15.27
N VAL A 107 -15.83 6.26 14.11
CA VAL A 107 -17.17 6.86 14.01
C VAL A 107 -18.24 5.88 14.48
N VAL A 108 -18.18 4.62 14.03
CA VAL A 108 -19.12 3.57 14.44
C VAL A 108 -19.00 3.30 15.95
N ALA A 109 -17.80 3.17 16.49
CA ALA A 109 -17.59 2.92 17.92
C ALA A 109 -18.17 4.05 18.78
N VAL A 110 -17.93 5.31 18.41
CA VAL A 110 -18.48 6.49 19.12
C VAL A 110 -20.00 6.54 19.00
N TYR A 111 -20.54 6.24 17.81
CA TYR A 111 -21.99 6.21 17.58
C TYR A 111 -22.70 5.16 18.43
N VAL A 112 -22.19 3.92 18.42
CA VAL A 112 -22.72 2.81 19.23
C VAL A 112 -22.61 3.13 20.72
N SER A 113 -21.45 3.64 21.17
CA SER A 113 -21.24 4.05 22.57
C SER A 113 -22.24 5.12 23.03
N ARG A 114 -22.54 6.11 22.17
CA ARG A 114 -23.55 7.14 22.47
C ARG A 114 -24.96 6.57 22.58
N ILE A 115 -25.35 5.69 21.67
CA ILE A 115 -26.67 5.04 21.72
C ILE A 115 -26.81 4.21 22.99
N TRP A 116 -25.76 3.45 23.34
CA TRP A 116 -25.80 2.61 24.54
C TRP A 116 -25.89 3.46 25.81
N ARG A 117 -25.10 4.54 25.95
CA ARG A 117 -25.20 5.47 27.08
C ARG A 117 -26.58 6.11 27.24
N GLN A 118 -27.28 6.39 26.14
CA GLN A 118 -28.61 6.98 26.19
C GLN A 118 -29.69 5.96 26.57
N ARG A 119 -29.43 4.66 26.39
CA ARG A 119 -30.36 3.59 26.74
C ARG A 119 -30.12 3.01 28.12
N THR A 120 -28.97 3.27 28.75
CA THR A 120 -28.74 2.86 30.13
C THR A 120 -29.64 3.68 31.07
N PRO A 121 -30.53 3.05 31.85
CA PRO A 121 -31.27 3.75 32.90
C PRO A 121 -30.28 4.42 33.85
N GLN A 122 -30.61 5.64 34.31
CA GLN A 122 -29.80 6.38 35.28
C GLN A 122 -29.44 5.45 36.46
N PRO A 123 -28.17 5.45 36.93
CA PRO A 123 -27.82 4.76 38.16
C PRO A 123 -28.75 5.27 39.27
N VAL A 124 -29.45 4.35 39.94
CA VAL A 124 -30.26 4.69 41.11
C VAL A 124 -29.30 5.37 42.10
N PRO A 125 -29.58 6.62 42.54
CA PRO A 125 -28.67 7.32 43.42
C PRO A 125 -28.41 6.49 44.66
N ALA A 126 -27.14 6.36 45.05
CA ALA A 126 -26.67 5.62 46.23
C ALA A 126 -27.14 6.22 47.58
N GLY A 127 -28.14 7.10 47.54
CA GLY A 127 -28.79 7.73 48.68
C GLY A 127 -30.28 7.40 48.75
N ALA A 128 -30.71 6.22 48.27
CA ALA A 128 -31.96 5.65 48.76
C ALA A 128 -31.80 5.51 50.28
N GLY A 129 -32.40 6.44 51.02
CA GLY A 129 -32.31 6.49 52.48
C GLY A 129 -32.74 5.18 53.12
N PRO A 130 -32.47 5.00 54.43
CA PRO A 130 -32.83 3.79 55.14
C PRO A 130 -34.28 3.38 54.84
N LEU A 131 -34.49 2.10 54.50
CA LEU A 131 -35.82 1.54 54.25
C LEU A 131 -36.76 1.97 55.39
N PRO A 132 -37.93 2.58 55.09
CA PRO A 132 -38.89 3.00 56.10
C PRO A 132 -39.22 1.85 57.06
N ASP A 133 -39.22 2.12 58.36
CA ASP A 133 -39.34 1.08 59.39
C ASP A 133 -40.69 0.33 59.31
N ASP A 134 -41.74 0.98 58.79
CA ASP A 134 -43.04 0.36 58.53
C ASP A 134 -42.96 -0.72 57.44
N LEU A 135 -42.18 -0.48 56.39
CA LEU A 135 -41.96 -1.43 55.31
C LEU A 135 -41.09 -2.60 55.77
N ARG A 136 -40.11 -2.33 56.64
CA ARG A 136 -39.29 -3.37 57.28
C ARG A 136 -40.14 -4.27 58.19
N ALA A 137 -41.09 -3.69 58.94
CA ALA A 137 -41.99 -4.44 59.81
C ALA A 137 -42.93 -5.36 59.02
N ARG A 138 -43.50 -4.87 57.91
CA ARG A 138 -44.36 -5.68 57.01
C ARG A 138 -43.63 -6.89 56.43
N ILE A 139 -42.39 -6.72 55.98
CA ILE A 139 -41.59 -7.83 55.42
C ILE A 139 -41.39 -8.92 56.48
N ARG A 140 -41.08 -8.53 57.73
CA ARG A 140 -40.90 -9.50 58.82
C ARG A 140 -42.18 -10.29 59.09
N GLN A 141 -43.33 -9.62 59.10
CA GLN A 141 -44.63 -10.26 59.32
C GLN A 141 -44.93 -11.32 58.23
N GLU A 142 -44.70 -11.00 56.96
CA GLU A 142 -44.89 -11.91 55.82
C GLU A 142 -43.91 -13.09 55.79
N THR A 143 -42.80 -13.04 56.56
CA THR A 143 -41.83 -14.15 56.64
C THR A 143 -42.06 -15.06 57.86
N GLU A 144 -42.88 -14.62 58.81
CA GLU A 144 -43.21 -15.34 60.05
C GLU A 144 -44.57 -16.07 59.97
N GLU A 145 -45.39 -15.76 58.96
CA GLU A 145 -46.56 -16.56 58.53
C GLU A 145 -46.17 -17.69 57.56
#